data_AF-A0A067SVH1-F1
#
_entry.id   AF-A0A067SVH1-F1
#
_cell.length_a   1.000
_cell.length_b   1.000
_cell.length_c   1.000
_cell.angle_alpha   90.00
_cell.angle_beta   90.00
_cell.angle_gamma   90.00
#
_symmetry.space_group_name_H-M   'P 1'
#
loop_
_entity.id
_entity.type
_entity.pdbx_description
1 polymer ?
#
loop_
_entity_poly.entity_id
_entity_poly.type
_entity_poly.pdbx_seq_one_letter_code
_entity_poly.pdbx_strand_id
1 'polypeptide(L)'
;MSVPFGPFFDVLDVFMKLAYPTADLRQEIMNFNITKYFQSSFGHEVFWYMPNFLHCITDSQFIDAHDLVGYHTQLFEQYAISQLDSYYAEPRLLSLVSIIGSGTGWLPHGITTAWMRGDGIGNLFRINRRLRNIDQNGLGCLPREENTFGVVQDSYFNILASFLNDGSRANAYVLDGDKYAMAAIYVLRYTSDHSQRKHQLVANYSNRNTPTFKNSPSKLRRRASWMKVAFGRREKLQKKNQFHSLEGCLRFYFKLPEASKFNEDWLWRLQHNPNGRAFQFGLECLPKLLIKAGQSEELIDFIGRQSFGPISTGYPREIKVANKAIRRYVKRMEFSEV
;
A
#
# COMPACT_ATOMS: atom_id res chain seq x y z
N MET A 1 11.67 -30.13 -14.32
CA MET A 1 10.35 -30.45 -13.74
C MET A 1 10.37 -29.98 -12.30
N SER A 2 9.67 -28.89 -12.00
CA SER A 2 9.52 -28.38 -10.63
C SER A 2 8.42 -29.19 -9.94
N VAL A 3 8.79 -30.00 -8.95
CA VAL A 3 7.81 -30.58 -8.03
C VAL A 3 7.15 -29.39 -7.32
N PRO A 4 5.81 -29.26 -7.30
CA PRO A 4 5.17 -28.18 -6.55
C PRO A 4 5.55 -28.39 -5.08
N PHE A 5 6.24 -27.41 -4.48
CA PHE A 5 6.79 -27.44 -3.11
C PHE A 5 5.74 -27.30 -1.99
N GLY A 6 4.46 -27.43 -2.31
CA GLY A 6 3.39 -27.60 -1.32
C GLY A 6 3.63 -28.73 -0.28
N PRO A 7 4.21 -29.91 -0.62
CA PRO A 7 4.21 -31.02 0.33
C PRO A 7 5.26 -30.89 1.44
N PHE A 8 6.30 -30.04 1.34
CA PHE A 8 7.33 -30.04 2.39
C PHE A 8 6.82 -29.41 3.70
N PHE A 9 6.27 -28.20 3.63
CA PHE A 9 5.80 -27.50 4.83
C PHE A 9 4.51 -28.11 5.39
N ASP A 10 3.65 -28.67 4.53
CA ASP A 10 2.47 -29.42 4.96
C ASP A 10 2.88 -30.70 5.71
N VAL A 11 3.88 -31.44 5.20
CA VAL A 11 4.42 -32.63 5.89
C VAL A 11 5.09 -32.24 7.21
N LEU A 12 5.82 -31.12 7.24
CA LEU A 12 6.46 -30.64 8.45
C LEU A 12 5.42 -30.22 9.51
N ASP A 13 4.36 -29.54 9.11
CA ASP A 13 3.23 -29.18 10.00
C ASP A 13 2.55 -30.43 10.57
N VAL A 14 2.22 -31.40 9.72
CA VAL A 14 1.64 -32.69 10.15
C VAL A 14 2.58 -33.44 11.09
N PHE A 15 3.88 -33.50 10.75
CA PHE A 15 4.88 -34.15 11.58
C PHE A 15 4.96 -33.49 12.96
N MET A 16 5.09 -32.16 13.02
CA MET A 16 5.19 -31.43 14.29
C MET A 16 3.92 -31.58 15.15
N LYS A 17 2.73 -31.66 14.53
CA LYS A 17 1.46 -31.86 15.25
C LYS A 17 1.29 -33.29 15.79
N LEU A 18 1.85 -34.29 15.13
CA LEU A 18 1.70 -35.70 15.50
C LEU A 18 2.88 -36.26 16.28
N ALA A 19 4.03 -35.58 16.28
CA ALA A 19 5.23 -36.05 16.92
C ALA A 19 5.09 -36.05 18.45
N TYR A 20 5.57 -37.13 19.08
CA TYR A 20 5.66 -37.23 20.53
C TYR A 20 6.82 -36.36 21.04
N PRO A 21 6.66 -35.62 22.17
CA PRO A 21 7.69 -34.71 22.68
C PRO A 21 8.85 -35.47 23.33
N THR A 22 9.74 -36.05 22.52
CA THR A 22 10.95 -36.75 23.00
C THR A 22 12.11 -35.79 23.20
N ALA A 23 13.06 -36.16 24.06
CA ALA A 23 14.29 -35.39 24.28
C ALA A 23 15.09 -35.20 22.98
N ASP A 24 15.14 -36.24 22.13
CA ASP A 24 15.83 -36.18 20.85
C ASP A 24 15.17 -35.18 19.89
N LEU A 25 13.85 -35.22 19.75
CA LEU A 25 13.12 -34.27 18.91
C LEU A 25 13.28 -32.84 19.40
N ARG A 26 13.25 -32.62 20.72
CA ARG A 26 13.53 -31.32 21.33
C ARG A 26 14.91 -30.81 20.92
N GLN A 27 15.94 -31.66 20.99
CA GLN A 27 17.30 -31.29 20.61
C GLN A 27 17.41 -30.98 19.11
N GLU A 28 16.74 -31.75 18.25
CA GLU A 28 16.67 -31.49 16.81
C GLU A 28 16.00 -30.14 16.51
N ILE A 29 14.90 -29.81 17.19
CA ILE A 29 14.23 -28.51 17.07
C ILE A 29 15.21 -27.39 17.46
N MET A 30 15.91 -27.50 18.59
CA MET A 30 16.93 -26.51 18.99
C MET A 30 18.06 -26.36 17.96
N ASN A 31 18.46 -27.46 17.31
CA ASN A 31 19.50 -27.45 16.28
C ASN A 31 18.98 -26.89 14.94
N PHE A 32 17.67 -26.90 14.71
CA PHE A 32 17.01 -26.44 13.50
C PHE A 32 16.90 -24.90 13.46
N ASN A 33 17.92 -24.24 12.92
CA ASN A 33 17.85 -22.81 12.68
C ASN A 33 17.14 -22.49 11.35
N ILE A 34 15.84 -22.19 11.42
CA ILE A 34 14.99 -21.85 10.26
C ILE A 34 15.54 -20.66 9.44
N THR A 35 16.28 -19.73 10.06
CA THR A 35 16.77 -18.53 9.38
C THR A 35 17.87 -18.83 8.36
N LYS A 36 18.58 -19.96 8.50
CA LYS A 36 19.57 -20.42 7.52
C LYS A 36 18.97 -20.68 6.14
N TYR A 37 17.66 -20.89 6.06
CA TYR A 37 16.95 -21.18 4.82
C TYR A 37 16.35 -19.93 4.16
N PHE A 38 16.37 -18.77 4.83
CA PHE A 38 15.81 -17.52 4.30
C PHE A 38 16.50 -17.00 3.05
N GLN A 39 17.79 -17.31 2.87
CA GLN A 39 18.57 -16.92 1.67
C GLN A 39 18.63 -18.03 0.61
N SER A 40 17.88 -19.12 0.81
CA SER A 40 17.82 -20.21 -0.16
C SER A 40 16.92 -19.88 -1.36
N SER A 41 16.96 -20.70 -2.40
CA SER A 41 16.08 -20.56 -3.57
C SER A 41 14.57 -20.66 -3.25
N PHE A 42 14.23 -21.16 -2.06
CA PHE A 42 12.88 -21.28 -1.51
C PHE A 42 12.69 -20.43 -0.24
N GLY A 43 13.57 -19.46 0.01
CA GLY A 43 13.58 -18.66 1.23
C GLY A 43 12.29 -17.88 1.46
N HIS A 44 11.64 -17.44 0.38
CA HIS A 44 10.33 -16.79 0.45
C HIS A 44 9.27 -17.64 1.14
N GLU A 45 9.18 -18.93 0.79
CA GLU A 45 8.26 -19.87 1.41
C GLU A 45 8.59 -20.09 2.89
N VAL A 46 9.89 -20.09 3.25
CA VAL A 46 10.35 -20.26 4.63
C VAL A 46 9.91 -19.07 5.51
N PHE A 47 10.02 -17.82 5.03
CA PHE A 47 9.54 -16.65 5.79
C PHE A 47 8.07 -16.79 6.18
N TRP A 48 7.24 -17.21 5.22
CA TRP A 48 5.81 -17.34 5.45
C TRP A 48 5.43 -18.55 6.29
N TYR A 49 6.27 -19.58 6.33
CA TYR A 49 6.08 -20.73 7.20
C TYR A 49 6.50 -20.47 8.65
N MET A 50 7.43 -19.54 8.89
CA MET A 50 7.96 -19.26 10.23
C MET A 50 6.88 -19.07 11.33
N PRO A 51 5.77 -18.33 11.11
CA PRO A 51 4.70 -18.23 12.10
C PRO A 51 4.03 -19.56 12.41
N ASN A 52 3.80 -20.39 11.39
CA ASN A 52 3.24 -21.72 11.58
C ASN A 52 4.21 -22.61 12.34
N PHE A 53 5.51 -22.56 12.02
CA PHE A 53 6.54 -23.28 12.76
C PHE A 53 6.53 -22.92 14.26
N LEU A 54 6.49 -21.63 14.60
CA LEU A 54 6.38 -21.19 16.00
C LEU A 54 5.06 -21.65 16.65
N HIS A 55 3.96 -21.60 15.91
CA HIS A 55 2.66 -22.07 16.39
C HIS A 55 2.66 -23.58 16.66
N CYS A 56 3.26 -24.40 15.79
CA CYS A 56 3.42 -25.84 15.99
C CYS A 56 4.22 -26.15 17.26
N ILE A 57 5.30 -25.39 17.54
CA ILE A 57 6.05 -25.53 18.80
C ILE A 57 5.17 -25.12 19.98
N THR A 58 4.42 -24.03 19.86
CA THR A 58 3.52 -23.55 20.92
C THR A 58 2.45 -24.57 21.27
N ASP A 59 1.86 -25.20 20.26
CA ASP A 59 0.78 -26.19 20.41
C ASP A 59 1.29 -27.61 20.74
N SER A 60 2.61 -27.80 20.74
CA SER A 60 3.24 -29.07 21.08
C SER A 60 3.08 -29.41 22.56
N GLN A 61 3.34 -30.68 22.90
CA GLN A 61 3.30 -31.17 24.28
C GLN A 61 4.64 -31.03 25.02
N PHE A 62 5.59 -30.24 24.51
CA PHE A 62 6.86 -29.99 25.21
C PHE A 62 6.63 -29.17 26.48
N ILE A 63 7.22 -29.60 27.61
CA ILE A 63 7.11 -28.90 28.89
C ILE A 63 7.69 -27.48 28.81
N ASP A 64 8.71 -27.29 27.97
CA ASP A 64 9.44 -26.05 27.75
C ASP A 64 9.17 -25.44 26.36
N ALA A 65 7.98 -25.69 25.78
CA ALA A 65 7.57 -25.14 24.48
C ALA A 65 7.78 -23.62 24.39
N HIS A 66 7.50 -22.88 25.46
CA HIS A 66 7.71 -21.43 25.51
C HIS A 66 9.18 -21.04 25.34
N ASP A 67 10.10 -21.78 25.95
CA ASP A 67 11.55 -21.51 25.84
C ASP A 67 12.06 -21.82 24.44
N LEU A 68 11.54 -22.89 23.81
CA LEU A 68 11.84 -23.22 22.41
C LEU A 68 11.34 -22.11 21.45
N VAL A 69 10.11 -21.63 21.63
CA VAL A 69 9.57 -20.50 20.85
C VAL A 69 10.43 -19.24 21.06
N GLY A 70 10.80 -18.95 22.31
CA GLY A 70 11.69 -17.83 22.65
C GLY A 70 13.04 -17.93 21.93
N TYR A 71 13.65 -19.11 21.95
CA TYR A 71 14.91 -19.38 21.26
C TYR A 71 14.82 -19.15 19.74
N HIS A 72 13.81 -19.71 19.07
CA HIS A 72 13.65 -19.51 17.62
C HIS A 72 13.27 -18.08 17.25
N THR A 73 12.52 -17.41 18.12
CA THR A 73 12.21 -15.98 17.96
C THR A 73 13.49 -15.15 18.05
N GLN A 74 14.37 -15.43 19.01
CA GLN A 74 15.67 -14.77 19.13
C GLN A 74 16.57 -15.00 17.91
N LEU A 75 16.59 -16.22 17.35
CA LEU A 75 17.33 -16.51 16.11
C LEU A 75 16.80 -15.68 14.93
N PHE A 76 15.48 -15.54 14.81
CA PHE A 76 14.85 -14.66 13.82
C PHE A 76 15.24 -13.19 14.03
N GLU A 77 15.22 -12.71 15.27
CA GLU A 77 15.59 -11.32 15.58
C GLU A 77 17.05 -11.03 15.25
N GLN A 78 17.97 -11.91 15.62
CA GLN A 78 19.39 -11.79 15.27
C GLN A 78 19.58 -11.73 13.74
N TYR A 79 18.88 -12.61 13.02
CA TYR A 79 18.85 -12.54 11.57
C TYR A 79 18.31 -11.19 11.09
N ALA A 80 17.15 -10.75 11.59
CA ALA A 80 16.51 -9.53 11.15
C ALA A 80 17.39 -8.29 11.39
N ILE A 81 18.01 -8.18 12.57
CA ILE A 81 18.99 -7.14 12.91
C ILE A 81 20.10 -7.10 11.86
N SER A 82 20.68 -8.25 11.50
CA SER A 82 21.76 -8.32 10.50
C SER A 82 21.36 -7.83 9.10
N GLN A 83 20.06 -7.79 8.79
CA GLN A 83 19.54 -7.34 7.49
C GLN A 83 19.06 -5.88 7.52
N LEU A 84 18.70 -5.34 8.69
CA LEU A 84 18.03 -4.04 8.78
C LEU A 84 18.90 -2.86 8.36
N ASP A 85 20.22 -2.94 8.50
CA ASP A 85 21.14 -1.93 7.96
C ASP A 85 20.91 -1.69 6.45
N SER A 86 20.78 -2.78 5.69
CA SER A 86 20.57 -2.70 4.23
C SER A 86 19.19 -2.12 3.87
N TYR A 87 18.18 -2.38 4.70
CA TYR A 87 16.85 -1.80 4.51
C TYR A 87 16.82 -0.32 4.87
N TYR A 88 17.50 0.08 5.94
CA TYR A 88 17.48 1.45 6.44
C TYR A 88 18.36 2.39 5.62
N ALA A 89 19.41 1.85 4.97
CA ALA A 89 20.23 2.60 4.02
C ALA A 89 19.47 3.02 2.74
N GLU A 90 18.33 2.40 2.44
CA GLU A 90 17.55 2.68 1.24
C GLU A 90 16.15 3.21 1.59
N PRO A 91 15.84 4.49 1.31
CA PRO A 91 14.58 5.13 1.73
C PRO A 91 13.31 4.37 1.32
N ARG A 92 13.36 3.67 0.17
CA ARG A 92 12.25 2.84 -0.33
C ARG A 92 11.98 1.62 0.54
N LEU A 93 13.03 0.93 0.96
CA LEU A 93 12.95 -0.25 1.81
C LEU A 93 12.66 0.13 3.26
N LEU A 94 13.24 1.23 3.75
CA LEU A 94 12.89 1.81 5.04
C LEU A 94 11.39 2.14 5.12
N SER A 95 10.86 2.76 4.07
CA SER A 95 9.43 3.10 3.99
C SER A 95 8.56 1.84 3.98
N LEU A 96 8.97 0.79 3.26
CA LEU A 96 8.29 -0.50 3.26
C LEU A 96 8.25 -1.14 4.66
N VAL A 97 9.39 -1.22 5.34
CA VAL A 97 9.51 -1.76 6.70
C VAL A 97 8.70 -0.93 7.69
N SER A 98 8.68 0.39 7.52
CA SER A 98 7.86 1.29 8.34
C SER A 98 6.36 1.07 8.11
N ILE A 99 5.93 0.78 6.88
CA ILE A 99 4.53 0.42 6.61
C ILE A 99 4.17 -0.88 7.32
N ILE A 100 5.01 -1.91 7.22
CA ILE A 100 4.81 -3.18 7.93
C ILE A 100 4.73 -2.94 9.44
N GLY A 101 5.73 -2.26 10.00
CA GLY A 101 5.80 -1.92 11.42
C GLY A 101 4.71 -0.97 11.89
N SER A 102 4.03 -0.24 11.00
CA SER A 102 2.87 0.56 11.40
C SER A 102 1.71 -0.29 11.91
N GLY A 103 1.82 -1.63 11.82
CA GLY A 103 0.82 -2.56 12.29
C GLY A 103 -0.41 -2.39 11.43
N THR A 104 -0.23 -2.51 10.11
CA THR A 104 -1.37 -2.60 9.19
C THR A 104 -2.09 -3.90 9.44
N GLY A 105 -2.66 -4.10 10.63
CA GLY A 105 -3.65 -5.11 10.94
C GLY A 105 -4.62 -5.09 9.79
N TRP A 106 -4.58 -6.17 9.04
CA TRP A 106 -5.11 -6.25 7.70
C TRP A 106 -6.59 -5.93 7.80
N LEU A 107 -6.99 -4.86 7.13
CA LEU A 107 -8.29 -4.24 7.35
C LEU A 107 -9.38 -5.31 7.19
N PRO A 108 -10.34 -5.42 8.12
CA PRO A 108 -11.31 -6.52 8.11
C PRO A 108 -12.22 -6.58 6.88
N HIS A 109 -12.17 -5.61 5.96
CA HIS A 109 -13.16 -5.43 4.90
C HIS A 109 -12.53 -5.28 3.50
N GLY A 110 -12.18 -6.42 2.88
CA GLY A 110 -12.44 -6.67 1.45
C GLY A 110 -11.47 -6.16 0.39
N ILE A 111 -10.46 -5.35 0.71
CA ILE A 111 -9.48 -4.83 -0.28
C ILE A 111 -8.07 -5.48 -0.09
N THR A 112 -7.99 -6.50 0.76
CA THR A 112 -6.75 -7.10 1.27
C THR A 112 -5.92 -7.92 0.28
N THR A 113 -6.40 -8.17 -0.95
CA THR A 113 -5.61 -8.93 -1.95
C THR A 113 -4.82 -8.06 -2.92
N ALA A 114 -5.09 -6.75 -3.02
CA ALA A 114 -4.45 -5.89 -4.01
C ALA A 114 -2.98 -5.57 -3.68
N TRP A 115 -2.62 -5.50 -2.39
CA TRP A 115 -1.22 -5.45 -1.95
C TRP A 115 -0.49 -6.75 -2.35
N MET A 116 -1.06 -7.91 -2.03
CA MET A 116 -0.41 -9.22 -2.27
C MET A 116 -0.19 -9.54 -3.75
N ARG A 117 -0.94 -8.91 -4.66
CA ARG A 117 -0.69 -9.01 -6.11
C ARG A 117 0.55 -8.24 -6.58
N GLY A 118 1.23 -7.51 -5.70
CA GLY A 118 2.46 -6.77 -6.00
C GLY A 118 2.30 -5.47 -6.78
N ASP A 119 1.15 -5.28 -7.45
CA ASP A 119 0.89 -4.10 -8.30
C ASP A 119 1.05 -2.77 -7.55
N GLY A 120 0.56 -2.69 -6.31
CA GLY A 120 0.62 -1.46 -5.51
C GLY A 120 2.04 -1.13 -5.04
N ILE A 121 2.72 -2.10 -4.42
CA ILE A 121 4.08 -1.93 -3.88
C ILE A 121 5.10 -1.69 -4.97
N GLY A 122 5.05 -2.48 -6.05
CA GLY A 122 6.00 -2.39 -7.14
C GLY A 122 6.08 -0.98 -7.72
N ASN A 123 4.92 -0.35 -7.89
CA ASN A 123 4.83 1.00 -8.43
C ASN A 123 5.06 2.10 -7.38
N LEU A 124 4.54 1.94 -6.15
CA LEU A 124 4.74 2.90 -5.06
C LEU A 124 6.24 3.10 -4.79
N PHE A 125 6.98 2.00 -4.67
CA PHE A 125 8.40 2.02 -4.32
C PHE A 125 9.33 1.98 -5.53
N ARG A 126 8.80 1.85 -6.76
CA ARG A 126 9.61 1.65 -7.98
C ARG A 126 10.66 0.56 -7.77
N ILE A 127 10.18 -0.62 -7.37
CA ILE A 127 11.03 -1.77 -7.04
C ILE A 127 11.84 -2.15 -8.29
N ASN A 128 13.16 -2.05 -8.18
CA ASN A 128 14.09 -2.45 -9.23
C ASN A 128 14.82 -3.74 -8.81
N ARG A 129 15.63 -4.29 -9.73
CA ARG A 129 16.38 -5.53 -9.49
C ARG A 129 17.28 -5.46 -8.25
N ARG A 130 17.88 -4.29 -7.97
CA ARG A 130 18.72 -4.09 -6.77
C ARG A 130 17.90 -4.20 -5.49
N LEU A 131 16.77 -3.52 -5.40
CA LEU A 131 15.88 -3.58 -4.23
C LEU A 131 15.34 -4.99 -4.01
N ARG A 132 14.95 -5.65 -5.10
CA ARG A 132 14.49 -7.03 -5.07
C ARG A 132 15.59 -7.96 -4.56
N ASN A 133 16.84 -7.77 -4.99
CA ASN A 133 17.96 -8.57 -4.51
C ASN A 133 18.25 -8.33 -3.01
N ILE A 134 18.15 -7.09 -2.53
CA ILE A 134 18.26 -6.81 -1.09
C ILE A 134 17.15 -7.54 -0.33
N ASP A 135 15.93 -7.50 -0.84
CA ASP A 135 14.78 -8.09 -0.15
C ASP A 135 14.78 -9.62 -0.15
N GLN A 136 15.12 -10.22 -1.29
CA GLN A 136 15.22 -11.68 -1.48
C GLN A 136 16.29 -12.33 -0.59
N ASN A 137 17.36 -11.61 -0.29
CA ASN A 137 18.41 -12.07 0.61
C ASN A 137 18.26 -11.52 2.04
N GLY A 138 17.16 -10.80 2.29
CA GLY A 138 16.92 -9.99 3.48
C GLY A 138 15.71 -10.44 4.27
N LEU A 139 14.71 -9.58 4.45
CA LEU A 139 13.52 -9.84 5.27
C LEU A 139 12.31 -10.35 4.47
N GLY A 140 12.42 -10.49 3.14
CA GLY A 140 11.32 -11.00 2.31
C GLY A 140 10.04 -10.15 2.40
N CYS A 141 10.16 -8.83 2.47
CA CYS A 141 9.05 -7.90 2.61
C CYS A 141 8.29 -7.64 1.31
N LEU A 142 8.91 -7.93 0.15
CA LEU A 142 8.29 -7.76 -1.15
C LEU A 142 7.54 -9.02 -1.60
N PRO A 143 6.40 -8.86 -2.28
CA PRO A 143 5.72 -10.00 -2.90
C PRO A 143 6.55 -10.56 -4.06
N ARG A 144 6.45 -11.88 -4.27
CA ARG A 144 7.07 -12.57 -5.41
C ARG A 144 6.35 -12.19 -6.70
N GLU A 145 7.09 -12.01 -7.79
CA GLU A 145 6.54 -11.61 -9.11
C GLU A 145 5.57 -12.65 -9.72
N GLU A 146 5.64 -13.90 -9.26
CA GLU A 146 4.92 -15.02 -9.86
C GLU A 146 4.12 -15.77 -8.78
N ASN A 147 2.79 -15.60 -8.80
CA ASN A 147 1.81 -16.54 -8.26
C ASN A 147 1.99 -17.08 -6.83
N THR A 148 2.36 -16.26 -5.85
CA THR A 148 2.25 -16.65 -4.44
C THR A 148 0.81 -16.47 -3.95
N PHE A 149 -0.10 -17.24 -4.55
CA PHE A 149 -1.44 -17.47 -4.04
C PHE A 149 -1.33 -18.60 -3.01
N GLY A 150 -1.52 -18.32 -1.71
CA GLY A 150 -1.91 -19.39 -0.78
C GLY A 150 -1.35 -19.38 0.64
N VAL A 151 -0.27 -18.66 0.97
CA VAL A 151 0.20 -18.60 2.38
C VAL A 151 -0.30 -17.31 3.03
N VAL A 152 -0.88 -17.42 4.23
CA VAL A 152 -1.41 -16.28 5.00
C VAL A 152 -0.24 -15.41 5.46
N GLN A 153 0.18 -14.47 4.61
CA GLN A 153 1.34 -13.58 4.80
C GLN A 153 1.22 -12.72 6.07
N ASP A 154 0.00 -12.54 6.57
CA ASP A 154 -0.32 -11.62 7.66
C ASP A 154 0.41 -11.99 8.96
N SER A 155 0.58 -13.27 9.27
CA SER A 155 1.18 -13.73 10.52
C SER A 155 2.68 -13.42 10.59
N TYR A 156 3.41 -13.58 9.47
CA TYR A 156 4.84 -13.22 9.40
C TYR A 156 5.04 -11.72 9.61
N PHE A 157 4.24 -10.90 8.93
CA PHE A 157 4.34 -9.46 9.09
C PHE A 157 3.91 -8.97 10.46
N ASN A 158 3.05 -9.69 11.17
CA ASN A 158 2.74 -9.39 12.58
C ASN A 158 3.95 -9.65 13.49
N ILE A 159 4.69 -10.74 13.28
CA ILE A 159 5.93 -11.02 14.02
C ILE A 159 6.97 -9.94 13.73
N LEU A 160 7.18 -9.64 12.44
CA LEU A 160 8.12 -8.60 12.02
C LEU A 160 7.73 -7.22 12.57
N ALA A 161 6.45 -6.85 12.49
CA ALA A 161 5.96 -5.58 13.05
C ALA A 161 6.12 -5.53 14.58
N SER A 162 5.80 -6.61 15.29
CA SER A 162 5.99 -6.72 16.74
C SER A 162 7.45 -6.49 17.12
N PHE A 163 8.38 -7.17 16.45
CA PHE A 163 9.82 -6.99 16.64
C PHE A 163 10.27 -5.55 16.36
N LEU A 164 9.90 -4.99 15.20
CA LEU A 164 10.33 -3.65 14.78
C LEU A 164 9.87 -2.51 15.70
N ASN A 165 8.81 -2.71 16.50
CA ASN A 165 8.30 -1.70 17.42
C ASN A 165 8.77 -1.92 18.87
N ASP A 166 9.49 -3.00 19.15
CA ASP A 166 9.96 -3.30 20.50
C ASP A 166 11.42 -2.83 20.65
N GLY A 167 11.61 -1.72 21.36
CA GLY A 167 12.94 -1.16 21.61
C GLY A 167 13.88 -2.08 22.38
N SER A 168 13.34 -3.01 23.19
CA SER A 168 14.15 -3.97 23.94
C SER A 168 14.68 -5.10 23.05
N ARG A 169 14.01 -5.38 21.92
CA ARG A 169 14.36 -6.45 20.98
C ARG A 169 15.16 -5.91 19.79
N ALA A 170 14.69 -4.83 19.18
CA ALA A 170 15.30 -4.24 17.98
C ALA A 170 16.48 -3.30 18.29
N ASN A 171 16.68 -2.88 19.54
CA ASN A 171 17.74 -1.94 19.95
C ASN A 171 17.75 -0.68 19.07
N ALA A 172 18.88 -0.32 18.48
CA ALA A 172 19.04 0.84 17.60
C ALA A 172 18.18 0.76 16.30
N TYR A 173 17.69 -0.43 15.97
CA TYR A 173 16.86 -0.67 14.79
C TYR A 173 15.36 -0.53 15.05
N VAL A 174 14.94 -0.10 16.25
CA VAL A 174 13.53 0.16 16.52
C VAL A 174 12.97 1.21 15.55
N LEU A 175 11.73 1.00 15.08
CA LEU A 175 10.99 2.01 14.35
C LEU A 175 10.54 3.12 15.29
N ASP A 176 11.22 4.25 15.18
CA ASP A 176 10.95 5.46 15.93
C ASP A 176 10.11 6.46 15.11
N GLY A 177 9.79 7.59 15.74
CA GLY A 177 9.03 8.66 15.11
C GLY A 177 9.66 9.19 13.83
N ASP A 178 10.99 9.22 13.74
CA ASP A 178 11.72 9.74 12.58
C ASP A 178 11.61 8.79 11.38
N LYS A 179 11.77 7.49 11.61
CA LYS A 179 11.59 6.46 10.57
C LYS A 179 10.16 6.47 10.02
N TYR A 180 9.16 6.63 10.89
CA TYR A 180 7.77 6.80 10.46
C TYR A 180 7.52 8.11 9.71
N ALA A 181 8.14 9.22 10.12
CA ALA A 181 8.03 10.50 9.42
C ALA A 181 8.64 10.42 8.02
N MET A 182 9.84 9.85 7.88
CA MET A 182 10.48 9.62 6.58
C MET A 182 9.62 8.76 5.66
N ALA A 183 9.03 7.67 6.18
CA ALA A 183 8.11 6.84 5.42
C ALA A 183 6.85 7.61 4.98
N ALA A 184 6.29 8.43 5.87
CA ALA A 184 5.14 9.28 5.54
C ALA A 184 5.49 10.30 4.43
N ILE A 185 6.65 10.96 4.52
CA ILE A 185 7.17 11.87 3.47
C ILE A 185 7.29 11.11 2.15
N TYR A 186 7.86 9.90 2.15
CA TYR A 186 8.01 9.11 0.94
C TYR A 186 6.65 8.83 0.27
N VAL A 187 5.67 8.38 1.05
CA VAL A 187 4.31 8.09 0.54
C VAL A 187 3.61 9.37 0.07
N LEU A 188 3.75 10.48 0.80
CA LEU A 188 3.22 11.77 0.38
C LEU A 188 3.85 12.24 -0.93
N ARG A 189 5.18 12.16 -1.07
CA ARG A 189 5.89 12.46 -2.32
C ARG A 189 5.35 11.65 -3.47
N TYR A 190 5.18 10.34 -3.31
CA TYR A 190 4.63 9.52 -4.37
C TYR A 190 3.21 9.95 -4.78
N THR A 191 2.32 10.12 -3.80
CA THR A 191 0.92 10.49 -4.06
C THR A 191 0.80 11.92 -4.59
N SER A 192 1.69 12.82 -4.21
CA SER A 192 1.78 14.18 -4.75
C SER A 192 2.43 14.22 -6.14
N ASP A 193 3.51 13.49 -6.42
CA ASP A 193 4.22 13.50 -7.72
C ASP A 193 3.41 12.86 -8.84
N HIS A 194 2.56 11.88 -8.49
CA HIS A 194 1.59 11.32 -9.42
C HIS A 194 0.53 12.34 -9.87
N SER A 195 0.50 13.52 -9.22
CA SER A 195 -0.09 14.71 -9.81
C SER A 195 0.63 15.11 -11.10
N GLN A 196 1.87 15.55 -11.01
CA GLN A 196 2.48 16.40 -12.03
C GLN A 196 2.60 15.72 -13.41
N ARG A 197 2.93 14.43 -13.45
CA ARG A 197 3.08 13.69 -14.72
C ARG A 197 1.75 13.39 -15.41
N LYS A 198 0.67 13.15 -14.65
CA LYS A 198 -0.68 12.91 -15.22
C LYS A 198 -1.52 14.19 -15.33
N HIS A 199 -1.10 15.29 -14.72
CA HIS A 199 -1.69 16.62 -14.94
C HIS A 199 -1.67 17.00 -16.43
N GLN A 200 -0.70 16.58 -17.23
CA GLN A 200 -0.72 16.82 -18.68
C GLN A 200 -1.88 16.10 -19.37
N LEU A 201 -2.11 14.83 -19.03
CA LEU A 201 -3.25 14.08 -19.57
C LEU A 201 -4.56 14.70 -19.09
N VAL A 202 -4.72 14.92 -17.78
CA VAL A 202 -5.96 15.47 -17.23
C VAL A 202 -6.19 16.90 -17.71
N ALA A 203 -5.19 17.78 -17.79
CA ALA A 203 -5.35 19.14 -18.33
C ALA A 203 -5.74 19.12 -19.81
N ASN A 204 -5.19 18.19 -20.60
CA ASN A 204 -5.55 18.04 -22.01
C ASN A 204 -7.00 17.58 -22.20
N TYR A 205 -7.56 16.81 -21.26
CA TYR A 205 -8.95 16.31 -21.32
C TYR A 205 -9.95 17.20 -20.54
N SER A 206 -9.54 17.83 -19.44
CA SER A 206 -10.35 18.76 -18.64
C SER A 206 -10.50 20.11 -19.32
N ASN A 207 -9.51 20.56 -20.09
CA ASN A 207 -9.63 21.78 -20.89
C ASN A 207 -10.51 21.61 -22.12
N ARG A 208 -10.86 20.38 -22.51
CA ARG A 208 -11.67 20.18 -23.70
C ARG A 208 -13.17 20.21 -23.48
N ASN A 209 -13.78 19.80 -22.34
CA ASN A 209 -15.26 19.83 -22.24
C ASN A 209 -15.95 19.61 -20.86
N THR A 210 -15.32 19.75 -19.69
CA THR A 210 -16.03 19.45 -18.40
C THR A 210 -16.41 20.70 -17.58
N PRO A 211 -17.62 21.28 -17.80
CA PRO A 211 -18.22 22.26 -16.88
C PRO A 211 -18.67 21.64 -15.53
N THR A 212 -18.36 20.38 -15.27
CA THR A 212 -18.85 19.57 -14.13
C THR A 212 -18.03 19.72 -12.84
N PHE A 213 -16.83 20.31 -12.86
CA PHE A 213 -15.94 20.27 -11.69
C PHE A 213 -15.94 21.49 -10.77
N LYS A 214 -16.86 22.45 -10.93
CA LYS A 214 -16.99 23.57 -9.97
C LYS A 214 -18.45 23.87 -9.65
N ASN A 215 -19.01 23.10 -8.71
CA ASN A 215 -20.25 23.44 -7.99
C ASN A 215 -20.00 24.61 -7.01
N SER A 216 -19.55 25.75 -7.55
CA SER A 216 -19.62 27.02 -6.85
C SER A 216 -21.01 27.61 -7.11
N PRO A 217 -21.74 28.07 -6.07
CA PRO A 217 -23.07 28.68 -6.24
C PRO A 217 -23.10 29.83 -7.27
N SER A 218 -22.00 30.60 -7.37
CA SER A 218 -21.88 31.68 -8.36
C SER A 218 -21.75 31.18 -9.80
N LYS A 219 -21.23 29.96 -10.02
CA LYS A 219 -21.14 29.33 -11.33
C LYS A 219 -22.43 28.63 -11.74
N LEU A 220 -23.23 28.13 -10.81
CA LEU A 220 -24.61 27.67 -11.09
C LEU A 220 -25.48 28.81 -11.63
N ARG A 221 -25.39 30.01 -11.05
CA ARG A 221 -26.03 31.22 -11.60
C ARG A 221 -25.54 31.56 -13.00
N ARG A 222 -24.22 31.51 -13.25
CA ARG A 222 -23.67 31.70 -14.60
C ARG A 222 -24.12 30.61 -15.58
N ARG A 223 -24.25 29.35 -15.16
CA ARG A 223 -24.72 28.22 -15.98
C ARG A 223 -26.19 28.36 -16.34
N ALA A 224 -27.05 28.78 -15.41
CA ALA A 224 -28.45 29.10 -15.69
C ALA A 224 -28.58 30.28 -16.66
N SER A 225 -27.74 31.31 -16.51
CA SER A 225 -27.69 32.45 -17.44
C SER A 225 -27.19 32.03 -18.83
N TRP A 226 -26.14 31.21 -18.90
CA TRP A 226 -25.63 30.67 -20.15
C TRP A 226 -26.63 29.72 -20.82
N MET A 227 -27.34 28.88 -20.06
CA MET A 227 -28.40 28.05 -20.59
C MET A 227 -29.54 28.90 -21.15
N LYS A 228 -30.01 29.94 -20.44
CA LYS A 228 -31.01 30.88 -21.00
C LYS A 228 -30.54 31.51 -22.32
N VAL A 229 -29.28 31.94 -22.40
CA VAL A 229 -28.72 32.53 -23.63
C VAL A 229 -28.56 31.48 -24.74
N ALA A 230 -28.12 30.27 -24.42
CA ALA A 230 -27.96 29.18 -25.36
C ALA A 230 -29.31 28.67 -25.88
N PHE A 231 -30.33 28.54 -25.03
CA PHE A 231 -31.69 28.20 -25.43
C PHE A 231 -32.33 29.31 -26.27
N GLY A 232 -32.15 30.58 -25.90
CA GLY A 232 -32.60 31.71 -26.73
C GLY A 232 -31.88 31.81 -28.08
N ARG A 233 -30.59 31.44 -28.15
CA ARG A 233 -29.85 31.30 -29.42
C ARG A 233 -30.31 30.09 -30.22
N ARG A 234 -30.64 28.96 -29.57
CA ARG A 234 -31.16 27.73 -30.20
C ARG A 234 -32.54 27.95 -30.81
N GLU A 235 -33.40 28.70 -30.14
CA GLU A 235 -34.73 29.09 -30.63
C GLU A 235 -34.61 30.04 -31.84
N LYS A 236 -33.64 30.97 -31.82
CA LYS A 236 -33.30 31.82 -32.97
C LYS A 236 -32.67 31.06 -34.13
N LEU A 237 -31.85 30.03 -33.86
CA LEU A 237 -31.25 29.15 -34.88
C LEU A 237 -32.26 28.17 -35.48
N GLN A 238 -33.21 27.65 -34.69
CA GLN A 238 -34.33 26.84 -35.19
C GLN A 238 -35.22 27.64 -36.15
N LYS A 239 -35.42 28.93 -35.88
CA LYS A 239 -36.13 29.84 -36.82
C LYS A 239 -35.32 30.19 -38.07
N LYS A 240 -33.99 30.03 -38.06
CA LYS A 240 -33.11 30.38 -39.20
C LYS A 240 -32.71 29.19 -40.07
N ASN A 241 -32.68 27.98 -39.52
CA ASN A 241 -32.16 26.78 -40.18
C ASN A 241 -33.23 25.70 -40.40
N GLN A 242 -34.33 26.06 -41.07
CA GLN A 242 -35.24 25.06 -41.65
C GLN A 242 -34.60 24.27 -42.82
N PHE A 243 -33.35 24.56 -43.21
CA PHE A 243 -32.71 23.97 -44.40
C PHE A 243 -31.55 23.00 -44.16
N HIS A 244 -31.15 22.68 -42.93
CA HIS A 244 -30.13 21.65 -42.68
C HIS A 244 -30.65 20.60 -41.71
N SER A 245 -30.64 19.33 -42.15
CA SER A 245 -31.37 18.24 -41.50
C SER A 245 -31.02 18.12 -40.02
N LEU A 246 -32.07 18.16 -39.19
CA LEU A 246 -32.04 17.95 -37.75
C LEU A 246 -31.27 16.66 -37.38
N GLU A 247 -31.30 15.68 -38.29
CA GLU A 247 -30.73 14.35 -38.13
C GLU A 247 -29.20 14.32 -38.08
N GLY A 248 -28.50 15.17 -38.84
CA GLY A 248 -27.03 15.25 -38.79
C GLY A 248 -26.51 15.84 -37.47
N CYS A 249 -27.22 16.83 -36.94
CA CYS A 249 -26.88 17.47 -35.67
C CYS A 249 -27.20 16.54 -34.48
N LEU A 250 -28.34 15.84 -34.50
CA LEU A 250 -28.68 14.84 -33.49
C LEU A 250 -27.67 13.68 -33.50
N ARG A 251 -27.25 13.16 -34.66
CA ARG A 251 -26.22 12.10 -34.74
C ARG A 251 -24.88 12.52 -34.16
N PHE A 252 -24.48 13.79 -34.26
CA PHE A 252 -23.23 14.26 -33.65
C PHE A 252 -23.32 14.33 -32.12
N TYR A 253 -24.45 14.80 -31.58
CA TYR A 253 -24.65 14.89 -30.12
C TYR A 253 -24.96 13.55 -29.44
N PHE A 254 -25.62 12.61 -30.14
CA PHE A 254 -25.85 11.24 -29.64
C PHE A 254 -24.65 10.30 -29.81
N LYS A 255 -23.65 10.66 -30.64
CA LYS A 255 -22.38 9.91 -30.77
C LYS A 255 -21.24 10.45 -29.89
N LEU A 256 -21.42 11.58 -29.22
CA LEU A 256 -20.50 11.96 -28.16
C LEU A 256 -20.71 10.97 -27.02
N PRO A 257 -19.67 10.24 -26.55
CA PRO A 257 -19.79 9.41 -25.37
C PRO A 257 -20.40 10.28 -24.28
N GLU A 258 -21.49 9.83 -23.67
CA GLU A 258 -22.09 10.55 -22.55
C GLU A 258 -20.96 10.88 -21.59
N ALA A 259 -20.75 12.17 -21.29
CA ALA A 259 -19.60 12.61 -20.50
C ALA A 259 -19.55 11.90 -19.12
N SER A 260 -20.67 11.34 -18.65
CA SER A 260 -20.75 10.41 -17.53
C SER A 260 -20.01 9.09 -17.79
N LYS A 261 -20.31 8.38 -18.88
CA LYS A 261 -19.70 7.08 -19.23
C LYS A 261 -18.19 7.19 -19.51
N PHE A 262 -17.74 8.27 -20.16
CA PHE A 262 -16.30 8.48 -20.36
C PHE A 262 -15.57 8.72 -19.04
N ASN A 263 -16.18 9.48 -18.11
CA ASN A 263 -15.61 9.67 -16.79
C ASN A 263 -15.62 8.36 -15.98
N GLU A 264 -16.65 7.55 -16.07
CA GLU A 264 -16.73 6.24 -15.40
C GLU A 264 -15.67 5.26 -15.92
N ASP A 265 -15.52 5.10 -17.25
CA ASP A 265 -14.48 4.25 -17.84
C ASP A 265 -13.07 4.76 -17.52
N TRP A 266 -12.84 6.07 -17.59
CA TRP A 266 -11.56 6.65 -17.21
C TRP A 266 -11.25 6.45 -15.72
N LEU A 267 -12.22 6.67 -14.83
CA LEU A 267 -12.06 6.44 -13.39
C LEU A 267 -11.83 4.95 -13.10
N TRP A 268 -12.55 4.06 -13.79
CA TRP A 268 -12.36 2.63 -13.68
C TRP A 268 -10.94 2.23 -14.11
N ARG A 269 -10.47 2.66 -15.29
CA ARG A 269 -9.09 2.42 -15.75
C ARG A 269 -8.05 3.05 -14.83
N LEU A 270 -8.35 4.22 -14.27
CA LEU A 270 -7.49 4.87 -13.30
C LEU A 270 -7.35 4.02 -12.04
N GLN A 271 -8.47 3.48 -11.54
CA GLN A 271 -8.51 2.66 -10.33
C GLN A 271 -7.90 1.26 -10.51
N HIS A 272 -8.04 0.68 -11.70
CA HIS A 272 -7.62 -0.68 -11.99
C HIS A 272 -6.19 -0.77 -12.53
N ASN A 273 -5.59 0.35 -12.97
CA ASN A 273 -4.19 0.34 -13.37
C ASN A 273 -3.25 0.25 -12.14
N PRO A 274 -2.02 -0.26 -12.32
CA PRO A 274 -1.09 -0.45 -11.21
C PRO A 274 -0.72 0.84 -10.46
N ASN A 275 -0.66 2.00 -11.15
CA ASN A 275 -0.40 3.29 -10.50
C ASN A 275 -1.58 3.79 -9.65
N GLY A 276 -2.82 3.49 -10.04
CA GLY A 276 -4.01 3.77 -9.24
C GLY A 276 -3.99 2.95 -7.95
N ARG A 277 -3.74 1.65 -8.07
CA ARG A 277 -3.60 0.75 -6.91
C ARG A 277 -2.49 1.22 -5.97
N ALA A 278 -1.34 1.61 -6.50
CA ALA A 278 -0.24 2.15 -5.71
C ALA A 278 -0.60 3.48 -5.03
N PHE A 279 -1.31 4.37 -5.72
CA PHE A 279 -1.79 5.63 -5.17
C PHE A 279 -2.79 5.38 -4.03
N GLN A 280 -3.78 4.50 -4.25
CA GLN A 280 -4.74 4.09 -3.23
C GLN A 280 -4.02 3.52 -2.00
N PHE A 281 -3.09 2.60 -2.22
CA PHE A 281 -2.30 1.98 -1.17
C PHE A 281 -1.53 3.03 -0.36
N GLY A 282 -0.90 4.00 -1.03
CA GLY A 282 -0.24 5.12 -0.37
C GLY A 282 -1.20 5.88 0.55
N LEU A 283 -2.41 6.22 0.07
CA LEU A 283 -3.41 6.90 0.89
C LEU A 283 -3.88 6.09 2.10
N GLU A 284 -3.96 4.77 1.97
CA GLU A 284 -4.35 3.86 3.06
C GLU A 284 -3.25 3.72 4.12
N CYS A 285 -1.98 3.83 3.72
CA CYS A 285 -0.82 3.77 4.62
C CYS A 285 -0.63 5.06 5.43
N LEU A 286 -0.91 6.23 4.82
CA LEU A 286 -0.67 7.54 5.43
C LEU A 286 -1.23 7.68 6.86
N PRO A 287 -2.49 7.32 7.15
CA PRO A 287 -3.02 7.46 8.51
C PRO A 287 -2.21 6.70 9.55
N LYS A 288 -1.74 5.49 9.22
CA LYS A 288 -1.01 4.62 10.16
C LYS A 288 0.40 5.15 10.39
N LEU A 289 1.08 5.57 9.33
CA LEU A 289 2.40 6.20 9.41
C LEU A 289 2.33 7.50 10.23
N LEU A 290 1.37 8.38 9.92
CA LEU A 290 1.25 9.69 10.59
C LEU A 290 0.86 9.60 12.07
N ILE A 291 0.16 8.53 12.49
CA ILE A 291 -0.12 8.29 13.91
C ILE A 291 1.18 8.06 14.69
N LYS A 292 2.12 7.31 14.12
CA LYS A 292 3.40 6.96 14.75
C LYS A 292 4.54 7.93 14.44
N ALA A 293 4.40 8.75 13.41
CA ALA A 293 5.38 9.77 13.04
C ALA A 293 5.63 10.75 14.20
N GLY A 294 6.92 10.99 14.46
CA GLY A 294 7.43 12.00 15.37
C GLY A 294 7.46 13.39 14.71
N GLN A 295 8.04 14.37 15.40
CA GLN A 295 8.17 15.72 14.88
C GLN A 295 9.22 15.76 13.76
N SER A 296 8.79 16.19 12.59
CA SER A 296 9.65 16.35 11.42
C SER A 296 9.28 17.64 10.70
N GLU A 297 10.20 18.60 10.70
CA GLU A 297 10.05 19.87 9.98
C GLU A 297 9.86 19.64 8.49
N GLU A 298 10.61 18.70 7.90
CA GLU A 298 10.48 18.33 6.49
C GLU A 298 9.07 17.82 6.17
N LEU A 299 8.48 17.00 7.04
CA LEU A 299 7.12 16.49 6.86
C LEU A 299 6.08 17.61 6.99
N ILE A 300 6.24 18.50 7.97
CA ILE A 300 5.35 19.66 8.17
C ILE A 300 5.41 20.60 6.97
N ASP A 301 6.61 20.96 6.51
CA ASP A 301 6.83 21.81 5.36
C ASP A 301 6.26 21.18 4.07
N PHE A 302 6.48 19.88 3.87
CA PHE A 302 5.95 19.17 2.72
C PHE A 302 4.41 19.17 2.71
N ILE A 303 3.78 18.88 3.85
CA ILE A 303 2.32 18.91 4.01
C ILE A 303 1.74 20.30 3.72
N GLY A 304 2.43 21.36 4.16
CA GLY A 304 1.98 22.75 3.95
C GLY A 304 1.98 23.18 2.47
N ARG A 305 2.87 22.59 1.64
CA ARG A 305 3.06 23.00 0.25
C ARG A 305 2.29 22.14 -0.76
N GLN A 306 1.96 20.91 -0.41
CA GLN A 306 1.55 19.91 -1.39
C GLN A 306 0.06 19.56 -1.30
N SER A 307 -0.54 19.36 -2.47
CA SER A 307 -1.90 18.81 -2.61
C SER A 307 -1.85 17.45 -3.30
N PHE A 308 -2.82 16.59 -3.02
CA PHE A 308 -2.96 15.34 -3.77
C PHE A 308 -3.23 15.61 -5.26
N GLY A 309 -2.71 14.73 -6.12
CA GLY A 309 -2.86 14.86 -7.57
C GLY A 309 -4.24 14.52 -8.11
N PRO A 310 -4.49 14.67 -9.42
CA PRO A 310 -5.80 14.44 -10.05
C PRO A 310 -6.30 13.01 -9.88
N ILE A 311 -5.39 12.06 -9.68
CA ILE A 311 -5.72 10.67 -9.33
C ILE A 311 -6.62 10.63 -8.07
N SER A 312 -6.50 11.59 -7.16
CA SER A 312 -7.33 11.75 -5.96
C SER A 312 -8.83 11.78 -6.25
N THR A 313 -9.24 12.22 -7.44
CA THR A 313 -10.64 12.25 -7.86
C THR A 313 -11.27 10.86 -7.93
N GLY A 314 -10.45 9.82 -8.18
CA GLY A 314 -10.88 8.43 -8.14
C GLY A 314 -10.91 7.80 -6.75
N TYR A 315 -10.44 8.51 -5.71
CA TYR A 315 -10.32 7.98 -4.35
C TYR A 315 -10.81 8.97 -3.28
N PRO A 316 -12.06 9.48 -3.39
CA PRO A 316 -12.54 10.54 -2.52
C PRO A 316 -12.59 10.13 -1.04
N ARG A 317 -12.84 8.84 -0.76
CA ARG A 317 -12.92 8.31 0.61
C ARG A 317 -11.53 8.26 1.24
N GLU A 318 -10.58 7.65 0.56
CA GLU A 318 -9.20 7.46 1.02
C GLU A 318 -8.52 8.82 1.22
N ILE A 319 -8.74 9.75 0.29
CA ILE A 319 -8.27 11.14 0.40
C ILE A 319 -8.86 11.85 1.61
N LYS A 320 -10.14 11.66 1.91
CA LYS A 320 -10.78 12.26 3.09
C LYS A 320 -10.14 11.72 4.38
N VAL A 321 -9.85 10.41 4.42
CA VAL A 321 -9.19 9.76 5.55
C VAL A 321 -7.75 10.26 5.70
N ALA A 322 -6.96 10.28 4.62
CA ALA A 322 -5.59 10.78 4.60
C ALA A 322 -5.52 12.25 5.05
N ASN A 323 -6.37 13.13 4.51
CA ASN A 323 -6.44 14.54 4.93
C ASN A 323 -6.78 14.69 6.41
N LYS A 324 -7.69 13.86 6.95
CA LYS A 324 -8.03 13.89 8.37
C LYS A 324 -6.81 13.50 9.21
N ALA A 325 -6.02 12.53 8.77
CA ALA A 325 -4.81 12.10 9.45
C ALA A 325 -3.71 13.17 9.40
N ILE A 326 -3.50 13.80 8.24
CA ILE A 326 -2.58 14.94 8.05
C ILE A 326 -2.92 16.07 9.02
N ARG A 327 -4.18 16.51 9.08
CA ARG A 327 -4.60 17.58 10.02
C ARG A 327 -4.36 17.20 11.48
N ARG A 328 -4.59 15.94 11.84
CA ARG A 328 -4.32 15.44 13.21
C ARG A 328 -2.84 15.46 13.54
N TYR A 329 -1.99 15.09 12.57
CA TYR A 329 -0.54 15.14 12.72
C TYR A 329 -0.07 16.59 12.90
N VAL A 330 -0.44 17.51 12.01
CA VAL A 330 -0.06 18.93 12.12
C VAL A 330 -0.50 19.51 13.46
N LYS A 331 -1.76 19.26 13.85
CA LYS A 331 -2.27 19.68 15.16
C LYS A 331 -1.41 19.13 16.30
N ARG A 332 -1.05 17.84 16.30
CA ARG A 332 -0.19 17.24 17.33
C ARG A 332 1.18 17.91 17.42
N MET A 333 1.76 18.28 16.28
CA MET A 333 3.08 18.91 16.24
C MET A 333 3.04 20.33 16.79
N GLU A 334 2.00 21.12 16.49
CA GLU A 334 1.80 22.47 17.04
C GLU A 334 1.66 22.48 18.58
N PHE A 335 1.09 21.43 19.17
CA PHE A 335 0.93 21.32 20.64
C PHE A 335 2.11 20.69 21.37
N SER A 336 3.09 20.11 20.66
CA SER A 336 4.27 19.50 21.29
C SER A 336 5.39 20.51 21.57
N GLU A 337 5.25 21.75 21.08
CA GLU A 337 6.19 22.86 21.29
C GLU A 337 5.93 23.67 22.58
N VAL A 338 4.99 23.22 23.43
CA VAL A 338 4.66 23.81 24.74
C VAL A 338 4.96 22.80 25.83
#